data_AF-R9J0S4-F1
#
_entry.id   AF-R9J0S4-F1
#
_cell.length_a   1.000
_cell.length_b   1.000
_cell.length_c   1.000
_cell.angle_alpha   90.00
_cell.angle_beta   90.00
_cell.angle_gamma   90.00
#
_symmetry.space_group_name_H-M   'P 1'
#
loop_
_entity.id
_entity.type
_entity.pdbx_description
1 polymer ?
#
loop_
_entity_poly.entity_id
_entity_poly.type
_entity_poly.pdbx_seq_one_letter_code
_entity_poly.pdbx_strand_id
1 'polypeptide(L)' 'MSDLEAERYEAQASILELLADIQRTSAPIEVSIGWVGERGTVQQGIVIKSAPAMAVQKLVEAGYNLEIMQQGVRVFKIP' A
#
# COMPACT_ATOMS: atom_id res chain seq x y z
N MET A 1 -1.13 15.94 16.04
CA MET A 1 -0.45 15.15 15.00
C MET A 1 0.94 15.73 14.87
N SER A 2 1.95 14.87 14.92
CA SER A 2 3.30 15.28 14.53
C SER A 2 3.39 15.45 13.02
N ASP A 3 4.29 16.30 12.52
CA ASP A 3 4.49 16.50 11.08
C ASP A 3 4.81 15.18 10.36
N LEU A 4 5.54 14.30 11.05
CA LEU A 4 5.90 12.96 10.56
C LEU A 4 4.68 12.02 10.41
N GLU A 5 3.67 12.15 11.27
CA GLU A 5 2.42 11.40 11.12
C GLU A 5 1.62 11.91 9.93
N ALA A 6 1.54 13.23 9.74
CA ALA A 6 0.84 13.84 8.61
C ALA A 6 1.44 13.41 7.27
N GLU A 7 2.77 13.45 7.12
CA GLU A 7 3.48 12.98 5.92
C GLU A 7 3.19 11.49 5.63
N ARG A 8 3.14 10.66 6.68
CA ARG A 8 2.81 9.23 6.54
C ARG A 8 1.36 9.01 6.13
N TYR A 9 0.42 9.85 6.56
CA TYR A 9 -0.98 9.77 6.12
C TYR A 9 -1.13 10.21 4.67
N GLU A 10 -0.49 11.31 4.26
CA GLU A 10 -0.50 11.78 2.89
C GLU A 10 0.09 10.74 1.93
N ALA A 11 1.22 10.14 2.29
CA ALA A 11 1.83 9.07 1.49
C ALA A 11 0.91 7.85 1.33
N GLN A 12 0.18 7.47 2.39
CA GLN A 12 -0.80 6.37 2.33
C GLN A 12 -2.02 6.74 1.49
N ALA A 13 -2.49 7.99 1.56
CA ALA A 13 -3.59 8.49 0.73
C ALA A 13 -3.23 8.41 -0.76
N SER A 14 -2.03 8.86 -1.15
CA SER A 14 -1.58 8.78 -2.55
C SER A 14 -1.48 7.34 -3.07
N ILE A 15 -1.13 6.36 -2.23
CA ILE A 15 -1.16 4.94 -2.62
C ILE A 15 -2.60 4.50 -2.88
N LEU A 16 -3.53 4.84 -1.97
CA LEU A 16 -4.93 4.45 -2.08
C LEU A 16 -5.61 5.09 -3.31
N GLU A 17 -5.31 6.35 -3.61
CA GLU A 17 -5.80 7.04 -4.81
C GLU A 17 -5.34 6.33 -6.09
N LEU A 18 -4.05 6.00 -6.18
CA LEU A 18 -3.52 5.27 -7.33
C LEU A 18 -4.17 3.89 -7.49
N LEU A 19 -4.32 3.14 -6.40
CA LEU A 19 -4.98 1.83 -6.44
C LEU A 19 -6.47 1.95 -6.85
N ALA A 20 -7.17 2.98 -6.37
CA ALA A 20 -8.55 3.25 -6.77
C ALA A 20 -8.64 3.55 -8.28
N ASP A 21 -7.73 4.35 -8.82
CA ASP A 21 -7.68 4.65 -10.25
C ASP A 21 -7.37 3.41 -11.10
N ILE A 22 -6.49 2.53 -10.62
CA ILE A 22 -6.22 1.24 -11.27
C ILE A 22 -7.48 0.37 -11.29
N GLN A 23 -8.20 0.29 -10.17
CA GLN A 23 -9.38 -0.54 -10.06
C GLN A 23 -10.53 -0.09 -10.97
N ARG A 24 -10.64 1.20 -11.31
CA ARG A 24 -11.71 1.72 -12.21
C ARG A 24 -11.78 0.99 -13.56
N THR A 25 -10.67 0.43 -14.03
CA THR A 25 -10.57 -0.24 -15.34
C THR A 25 -10.03 -1.66 -15.23
N SER A 26 -9.94 -2.23 -14.02
CA SER A 26 -9.37 -3.56 -13.79
C SER A 26 -10.17 -4.37 -12.76
N ALA A 27 -9.73 -5.60 -12.48
CA ALA A 27 -10.38 -6.44 -11.47
C ALA A 27 -10.17 -5.87 -10.04
N PRO A 28 -11.04 -6.25 -9.08
CA PRO A 28 -10.97 -5.72 -7.71
C PRO A 28 -9.59 -5.89 -7.06
N ILE A 29 -9.22 -4.90 -6.27
CA ILE A 29 -8.00 -4.87 -5.47
C ILE A 29 -8.41 -4.99 -4.01
N GLU A 30 -7.92 -6.03 -3.33
CA GLU A 30 -8.11 -6.22 -1.90
C GLU A 30 -6.90 -5.65 -1.15
N VAL A 31 -7.16 -4.72 -0.23
CA VAL A 31 -6.13 -4.06 0.58
C VAL A 31 -6.47 -4.09 2.06
N SER A 32 -5.42 -4.00 2.88
CA SER A 32 -5.50 -3.75 4.31
C SER A 32 -4.79 -2.45 4.64
N ILE A 33 -5.42 -1.61 5.46
CA ILE A 33 -4.83 -0.38 6.02
C ILE A 33 -4.26 -0.75 7.39
N GLY A 34 -3.03 -1.25 7.37
CA GLY A 34 -2.31 -1.83 8.49
C GLY A 34 -2.21 -3.35 8.43
N TRP A 35 -1.34 -3.91 9.26
CA TRP A 35 -1.17 -5.36 9.41
C TRP A 35 -0.68 -5.72 10.81
N VAL A 36 -0.86 -6.98 11.18
CA VAL A 36 -0.30 -7.52 12.44
C VAL A 36 1.10 -8.04 12.15
N GLY A 37 2.11 -7.43 12.78
CA GLY A 37 3.50 -7.89 12.70
C GLY A 37 3.74 -9.17 13.51
N GLU A 38 4.92 -9.75 13.38
CA GLU A 38 5.28 -11.05 13.99
C GLU A 38 5.13 -11.08 15.51
N ARG A 39 5.24 -9.92 16.18
CA ARG A 39 5.08 -9.78 17.64
C ARG A 39 3.63 -9.53 18.08
N GLY A 40 2.66 -9.70 17.19
CA GLY A 40 1.24 -9.42 17.47
C GLY A 40 0.89 -7.94 17.56
N THR A 41 1.81 -7.04 17.20
CA THR A 41 1.57 -5.59 17.21
C THR A 41 1.00 -5.12 15.88
N VAL A 42 0.03 -4.20 15.94
CA VAL A 42 -0.53 -3.55 14.75
C VAL A 42 0.46 -2.53 14.22
N GLN A 43 0.79 -2.66 12.94
CA GLN A 43 1.62 -1.75 12.17
C GLN A 43 0.75 -1.00 11.16
N GLN A 44 1.09 0.26 10.89
CA GLN A 44 0.40 1.09 9.91
C GLN A 44 1.08 1.04 8.54
N GLY A 45 0.27 0.98 7.48
CA GLY A 45 0.69 1.09 6.08
C GLY A 45 -0.24 0.30 5.15
N ILE A 46 -0.08 0.48 3.84
CA ILE A 46 -0.94 -0.17 2.85
C ILE A 46 -0.37 -1.54 2.49
N VAL A 47 -1.21 -2.57 2.60
CA VAL A 47 -0.87 -3.95 2.28
C VAL A 47 -1.86 -4.50 1.27
N ILE A 48 -1.36 -4.89 0.09
CA ILE A 48 -2.16 -5.54 -0.94
C ILE A 48 -2.27 -7.03 -0.62
N LYS A 49 -3.50 -7.53 -0.56
CA LYS A 49 -3.84 -8.95 -0.35
C LYS A 49 -4.05 -9.65 -1.68
N SER A 50 -4.71 -8.97 -2.61
CA SER A 50 -4.99 -9.45 -3.96
C SER A 50 -5.08 -8.26 -4.91
N ALA A 51 -4.47 -8.36 -6.09
CA ALA A 51 -4.57 -7.34 -7.12
C ALA A 51 -4.30 -7.95 -8.51
N PRO A 52 -4.82 -7.31 -9.57
CA PRO A 52 -4.40 -7.62 -10.94
C PRO A 52 -2.89 -7.39 -11.11
N ALA A 53 -2.23 -8.21 -11.94
CA ALA A 53 -0.77 -8.10 -12.17
C ALA A 53 -0.33 -6.68 -12.61
N MET A 54 -1.18 -5.97 -13.37
CA MET A 54 -0.90 -4.60 -13.80
C MET A 54 -0.80 -3.60 -12.63
N ALA A 55 -1.39 -3.88 -11.47
CA ALA A 55 -1.33 -2.99 -10.32
C ALA A 55 0.10 -2.90 -9.77
N VAL A 56 0.80 -4.03 -9.69
CA VAL A 56 2.22 -4.10 -9.30
C VAL A 56 3.07 -3.25 -10.23
N GLN A 57 2.89 -3.40 -11.55
CA GLN A 57 3.63 -2.64 -12.54
C GLN A 57 3.41 -1.12 -12.37
N LYS A 58 2.16 -0.68 -12.26
CA LYS A 58 1.82 0.74 -12.11
C LYS A 58 2.34 1.34 -10.80
N LEU A 59 2.37 0.58 -9.72
CA LEU A 59 2.95 1.03 -8.44
C LEU A 59 4.46 1.25 -8.57
N VAL A 60 5.17 0.33 -9.22
CA VAL A 60 6.62 0.46 -9.47
C VAL A 60 6.90 1.65 -10.39
N GLU A 61 6.12 1.83 -11.46
CA GLU A 61 6.22 2.98 -12.37
C GLU A 61 5.98 4.32 -11.65
N ALA A 62 5.10 4.34 -10.65
CA ALA A 62 4.84 5.51 -9.80
C ALA A 62 5.90 5.72 -8.68
N GLY A 63 6.95 4.90 -8.67
CA GLY A 63 8.09 4.99 -7.76
C GLY A 63 7.84 4.40 -6.36
N TYR A 64 6.86 3.51 -6.21
CA TYR A 64 6.65 2.78 -4.96
C TYR A 64 7.53 1.54 -4.87
N ASN A 65 8.01 1.26 -3.67
CA ASN A 65 8.68 0.01 -3.30
C ASN A 65 7.65 -1.00 -2.82
N LEU A 66 7.94 -2.27 -3.07
CA LEU A 66 7.10 -3.40 -2.71
C LEU A 66 7.89 -4.38 -1.84
N GLU A 67 7.34 -4.71 -0.67
CA GLU A 67 7.90 -5.70 0.24
C GLU A 67 6.91 -6.87 0.39
N ILE A 68 7.35 -8.06 -0.01
CA ILE A 68 6.55 -9.28 0.12
C ILE A 68 6.71 -9.80 1.55
N MET A 69 5.58 -9.97 2.25
CA MET A 69 5.51 -10.49 3.61
C MET A 69 4.38 -11.51 3.75
N GLN A 70 4.33 -12.21 4.88
CA GLN A 70 3.30 -13.21 5.16
C GLN A 70 1.88 -12.62 5.04
N GLN A 71 1.72 -11.35 5.38
CA GLN A 71 0.45 -10.64 5.39
C GLN A 71 0.07 -10.11 3.99
N GLY A 72 0.92 -10.21 2.97
CA GLY A 72 0.67 -9.68 1.63
C GLY A 72 1.83 -8.85 1.10
N VAL A 73 1.55 -7.90 0.21
CA VAL A 73 2.57 -7.01 -0.37
C VAL A 73 2.42 -5.63 0.23
N ARG A 74 3.39 -5.20 1.04
CA ARG A 74 3.44 -3.84 1.57
C ARG A 74 3.90 -2.87 0.50
N VAL A 75 3.22 -1.73 0.40
CA VAL A 75 3.55 -0.65 -0.54
C VAL A 75 4.04 0.57 0.24
N PHE A 76 5.17 1.14 -0.14
CA PHE A 76 5.75 2.31 0.54
C PHE A 76 6.71 3.10 -0.38
N LYS A 77 7.01 4.34 -0.01
CA LYS A 77 8.14 5.12 -0.57
C LYS A 77 9.25 5.20 0.48
N ILE A 78 10.49 5.13 0.01
CA ILE A 78 11.66 5.51 0.82
C ILE A 78 11.80 7.03 0.62
N PRO A 79 11.80 7.84 1.70
CA PRO A 79 12.03 9.28 1.61
C PRO A 79 13.34 9.63 0.91
#